data_AF-A0AB38D0N6-F1
#
_entry.id   AF-A0AB38D0N6-F1
#
_cell.length_a   1.000
_cell.length_b   1.000
_cell.length_c   1.000
_cell.angle_alpha   90.00
_cell.angle_beta   90.00
_cell.angle_gamma   90.00
#
_symmetry.space_group_name_H-M   'P 1'
#
loop_
_entity.id
_entity.type
_entity.pdbx_description
1 polymer ?
#
loop_
_entity_poly.entity_id
_entity_poly.type
_entity_poly.pdbx_seq_one_letter_code
_entity_poly.pdbx_strand_id
1 'polypeptide(L)'
;MGVTGHRKPWKTPMDTWPELETPALVWKQVPFLEERFQVSNTGQVRTRPYHKEYVRKDGTTFARHYRGRLLIQRVGGGGGGRHLLNDHLYVSIYRGSGRESSWTQDHRVDTLVASAFHGLPYNRNDRSACQLWRVQHLDDDPDNCSAENLKWVHSFGSGDIQSRYNEQLTKWEAHDVSVESFMDRFYSVA
;
A
#
# COMPACT_ATOMS: atom_id res chain seq x y z
N MET A 1 -10.04 55.46 -50.91
CA MET A 1 -10.37 54.08 -51.29
C MET A 1 -9.16 53.22 -50.91
N GLY A 2 -9.09 52.34 -49.92
CA GLY A 2 -10.11 51.76 -49.05
C GLY A 2 -10.18 50.23 -49.21
N VAL A 3 -9.10 49.47 -48.93
CA VAL A 3 -9.17 48.04 -48.51
C VAL A 3 -7.85 47.65 -47.79
N THR A 4 -7.88 47.48 -46.47
CA THR A 4 -6.85 46.67 -45.76
C THR A 4 -7.57 45.53 -45.08
N GLY A 5 -7.48 44.34 -45.69
CA GLY A 5 -8.07 43.12 -45.16
C GLY A 5 -7.38 42.68 -43.88
N HIS A 6 -8.13 42.66 -42.77
CA HIS A 6 -7.72 41.97 -41.55
C HIS A 6 -7.75 40.45 -41.81
N ARG A 7 -6.57 39.85 -42.02
CA ARG A 7 -6.40 38.40 -41.88
C ARG A 7 -6.50 38.08 -40.38
N LYS A 8 -7.54 37.35 -39.98
CA LYS A 8 -7.62 36.74 -38.65
C LYS A 8 -6.40 35.81 -38.46
N PRO A 9 -5.71 35.83 -37.31
CA PRO A 9 -4.65 34.87 -37.05
C PRO A 9 -5.23 33.46 -37.04
N TRP A 10 -4.59 32.57 -37.78
CA TRP A 10 -4.91 31.16 -37.84
C TRP A 10 -4.69 30.56 -36.45
N LYS A 11 -5.76 30.08 -35.80
CA LYS A 11 -5.64 29.30 -34.57
C LYS A 11 -5.10 27.92 -34.95
N THR A 12 -3.90 27.59 -34.47
CA THR A 12 -3.32 26.25 -34.58
C THR A 12 -4.19 25.24 -33.82
N PRO A 13 -4.50 24.07 -34.38
CA PRO A 13 -5.36 23.06 -33.76
C PRO A 13 -4.59 22.16 -32.77
N MET A 14 -3.67 22.73 -31.98
CA MET A 14 -2.80 21.99 -31.06
C MET A 14 -2.93 22.37 -29.58
N ASP A 15 -3.88 23.25 -29.22
CA ASP A 15 -4.06 23.75 -27.84
C ASP A 15 -5.30 23.18 -27.12
N THR A 16 -5.77 22.00 -27.52
CA THR A 16 -6.83 21.30 -26.79
C THR A 16 -6.45 19.84 -26.57
N TRP A 17 -5.34 19.64 -25.85
CA TRP A 17 -5.23 18.42 -25.07
C TRP A 17 -6.20 18.57 -23.90
N PRO A 18 -7.12 17.62 -23.66
CA PRO A 18 -7.90 17.66 -22.44
C PRO A 18 -6.91 17.65 -21.28
N GLU A 19 -6.96 18.68 -20.45
CA GLU A 19 -6.33 18.65 -19.14
C GLU A 19 -6.85 17.37 -18.48
N LEU A 20 -6.02 16.33 -18.43
CA LEU A 20 -6.30 15.15 -17.63
C LEU A 20 -6.42 15.66 -16.20
N GLU A 21 -7.66 15.87 -15.76
CA GLU A 21 -7.99 16.30 -14.40
C GLU A 21 -7.32 15.31 -13.47
N THR A 22 -6.20 15.73 -12.88
CA THR A 22 -5.52 14.91 -11.89
C THR A 22 -6.50 14.80 -10.72
N PRO A 23 -6.85 13.57 -10.28
CA PRO A 23 -7.86 13.41 -9.25
C PRO A 23 -7.48 14.23 -8.03
N ALA A 24 -8.43 15.00 -7.50
CA ALA A 24 -8.19 15.89 -6.37
C ALA A 24 -7.55 15.10 -5.21
N LEU A 25 -6.53 15.68 -4.58
CA LEU A 25 -5.82 15.04 -3.48
C LEU A 25 -6.73 14.94 -2.24
N VAL A 26 -7.27 13.75 -1.98
CA VAL A 26 -8.17 13.49 -0.84
C VAL A 26 -7.40 12.82 0.28
N TRP A 27 -7.57 13.28 1.51
CA TRP A 27 -6.97 12.70 2.72
C TRP A 27 -8.02 12.02 3.58
N LYS A 28 -7.78 10.77 3.97
CA LYS A 28 -8.65 10.00 4.89
C LYS A 28 -7.89 9.48 6.10
N GLN A 29 -8.60 9.29 7.20
CA GLN A 29 -8.06 8.61 8.39
C GLN A 29 -7.92 7.11 8.11
N VAL A 30 -6.87 6.50 8.65
CA VAL A 30 -6.72 5.04 8.61
C VAL A 30 -7.46 4.45 9.82
N PRO A 31 -8.45 3.54 9.62
CA PRO A 31 -9.38 3.11 10.67
C PRO A 31 -8.75 2.53 11.93
N PHE A 32 -7.53 2.03 11.82
CA PHE A 32 -6.88 1.23 12.85
C PHE A 32 -5.59 1.86 13.41
N LEU A 33 -5.29 3.08 12.95
CA LEU A 33 -4.23 3.93 13.47
C LEU A 33 -4.85 5.03 14.34
N GLU A 34 -4.00 5.66 15.15
CA GLU A 34 -4.38 6.86 15.90
C GLU A 34 -4.89 7.96 14.95
N GLU A 35 -5.87 8.75 15.38
CA GLU A 35 -6.57 9.76 14.56
C GLU A 35 -5.64 10.79 13.90
N ARG A 36 -4.42 10.96 14.42
CA ARG A 36 -3.41 11.84 13.84
C ARG A 36 -2.91 11.34 12.48
N PHE A 37 -3.01 10.06 12.16
CA PHE A 37 -2.50 9.51 10.91
C PHE A 37 -3.54 9.57 9.80
N GLN A 38 -3.14 10.11 8.66
CA GLN A 38 -3.95 10.17 7.46
C GLN A 38 -3.16 9.66 6.26
N VAL A 39 -3.88 9.14 5.28
CA VAL A 39 -3.34 8.69 4.00
C VAL A 39 -4.11 9.37 2.86
N SER A 40 -3.41 9.74 1.79
CA SER A 40 -4.02 10.29 0.59
C SER A 40 -4.51 9.19 -0.34
N ASN A 41 -5.42 9.53 -1.25
CA ASN A 41 -5.81 8.65 -2.36
C ASN A 41 -4.65 8.29 -3.29
N THR A 42 -3.56 9.06 -3.27
CA THR A 42 -2.36 8.86 -4.10
C THR A 42 -1.23 8.11 -3.38
N GLY A 43 -1.48 7.59 -2.17
CA GLY A 43 -0.48 6.83 -1.41
C GLY A 43 0.39 7.64 -0.45
N GLN A 44 0.24 8.96 -0.36
CA GLN A 44 1.03 9.75 0.61
C GLN A 44 0.51 9.53 2.03
N VAL A 45 1.42 9.39 3.01
CA VAL A 45 1.04 9.22 4.42
C VAL A 45 1.51 10.43 5.22
N ARG A 46 0.65 10.96 6.10
CA ARG A 46 0.98 12.12 6.93
C ARG A 46 0.52 11.97 8.38
N THR A 47 1.16 12.74 9.25
CA THR A 47 0.64 13.05 10.58
C THR A 47 -0.01 14.43 10.57
N ARG A 48 -1.17 14.57 11.20
CA ARG A 48 -1.77 15.85 11.57
C ARG A 48 -1.03 16.43 12.77
N PRO A 49 -1.08 17.76 12.99
CA PRO A 49 -0.65 18.34 14.25
C PRO A 49 -1.39 17.67 15.43
N TYR A 50 -0.65 17.33 16.48
CA TYR A 50 -1.19 16.72 17.69
C TYR A 50 -0.38 17.15 18.91
N HIS A 51 -0.95 16.99 20.09
CA HIS A 51 -0.21 17.16 21.34
C HIS A 51 -0.18 15.83 22.09
N LYS A 52 0.85 15.66 22.93
CA LYS A 52 0.97 14.48 23.78
C LYS A 52 1.35 14.93 25.17
N GLU A 53 0.61 14.42 26.14
CA GLU A 53 0.89 14.62 27.55
C GLU A 53 1.88 13.57 28.03
N TYR A 54 2.84 14.03 28.81
CA TYR A 54 3.88 13.22 29.42
C TYR A 54 3.83 13.44 30.92
N VAL A 55 3.89 12.33 31.67
CA VAL A 55 4.02 12.35 33.13
C VAL A 55 5.49 12.16 33.47
N ARG A 56 6.06 13.09 34.23
CA ARG A 56 7.41 12.97 34.76
C ARG A 56 7.44 12.06 35.98
N LYS A 57 8.64 11.62 36.39
CA LYS A 57 8.82 10.78 37.60
C LYS A 57 8.36 11.47 38.89
N ASP A 58 8.32 12.81 38.91
CA ASP A 58 7.85 13.63 40.03
C ASP A 58 6.31 13.83 40.04
N GLY A 59 5.58 13.19 39.12
CA GLY A 59 4.12 13.31 39.00
C GLY A 59 3.66 14.54 38.24
N THR A 60 4.56 15.46 37.87
CA THR A 60 4.18 16.63 37.07
C THR A 60 3.90 16.24 35.62
N THR A 61 2.89 16.86 35.01
CA THR A 61 2.55 16.64 33.61
C THR A 61 3.02 17.79 32.75
N PHE A 62 3.50 17.48 31.55
CA PHE A 62 3.78 18.48 30.53
C PHE A 62 3.26 18.02 29.17
N ALA A 63 2.75 18.96 28.38
CA ALA A 63 2.31 18.71 27.02
C ALA A 63 3.42 19.08 26.03
N ARG A 64 3.62 18.23 25.02
CA ARG A 64 4.46 18.55 23.85
C ARG A 64 3.60 18.65 22.62
N HIS A 65 3.76 19.74 21.87
CA HIS A 65 3.07 19.96 20.60
C HIS A 65 3.93 19.47 19.45
N TYR A 66 3.33 18.70 18.56
CA TYR A 66 3.96 18.15 17.37
C TYR A 66 3.29 18.74 16.12
N ARG A 67 4.12 19.17 15.18
CA ARG A 67 3.65 19.63 13.87
C ARG A 67 3.25 18.45 13.00
N GLY A 68 2.36 18.70 12.06
CA GLY A 68 2.08 17.73 11.02
C GLY A 68 3.29 17.56 10.08
N ARG A 69 3.48 16.36 9.54
CA ARG A 69 4.55 16.06 8.58
C ARG A 69 4.13 14.92 7.65
N LEU A 70 4.68 14.92 6.44
CA LEU A 70 4.67 13.74 5.58
C LEU A 70 5.63 12.70 6.15
N LEU A 71 5.22 11.43 6.11
CA LEU A 71 6.06 10.30 6.49
C LEU A 71 6.90 9.87 5.29
N ILE A 72 8.17 9.55 5.55
CA ILE A 72 9.08 9.05 4.52
C ILE A 72 8.69 7.63 4.19
N GLN A 73 8.40 7.39 2.91
CA GLN A 73 8.18 6.05 2.37
C GLN A 73 9.52 5.40 2.05
N ARG A 74 9.60 4.09 2.25
CA ARG A 74 10.77 3.27 1.97
C ARG A 74 10.33 2.07 1.16
N VAL A 75 11.09 1.76 0.12
CA VAL A 75 10.94 0.49 -0.59
C VAL A 75 11.53 -0.60 0.31
N GLY A 76 10.72 -1.57 0.69
CA GLY A 76 11.10 -2.68 1.57
C GLY A 76 10.89 -2.51 3.06
N GLY A 77 10.62 -3.64 3.73
CA GLY A 77 10.33 -3.73 5.16
C GLY A 77 11.59 -3.88 6.00
N GLY A 78 11.60 -3.30 7.20
CA GLY A 78 12.72 -3.34 8.15
C GLY A 78 13.04 -4.74 8.66
N GLY A 79 13.79 -5.51 7.85
CA GLY A 79 14.41 -6.78 8.20
C GLY A 79 15.54 -7.01 7.22
N GLY A 80 16.79 -7.07 7.72
CA GLY A 80 17.97 -7.15 6.87
C GLY A 80 17.90 -8.33 5.90
N GLY A 81 17.98 -8.04 4.59
CA GLY A 81 18.15 -9.05 3.56
C GLY A 81 17.43 -8.73 2.26
N ARG A 82 18.18 -8.17 1.30
CA ARG A 82 17.90 -8.07 -0.15
C ARG A 82 16.58 -7.40 -0.54
N HIS A 83 16.66 -6.19 -1.08
CA HIS A 83 15.58 -5.61 -1.88
C HIS A 83 15.17 -6.61 -2.97
N LEU A 84 13.94 -7.10 -2.89
CA LEU A 84 13.35 -7.89 -3.97
C LEU A 84 12.87 -6.94 -5.05
N LEU A 85 12.90 -7.36 -6.32
CA LEU A 85 12.48 -6.56 -7.48
C LEU A 85 11.01 -6.10 -7.41
N ASN A 86 10.19 -6.68 -6.52
CA ASN A 86 8.77 -6.39 -6.32
C ASN A 86 8.46 -6.01 -4.86
N ASP A 87 9.36 -5.29 -4.22
CA ASP A 87 9.15 -4.89 -2.83
C ASP A 87 8.13 -3.74 -2.74
N HIS A 88 7.35 -3.71 -1.67
CA HIS A 88 6.30 -2.73 -1.51
C HIS A 88 6.80 -1.44 -0.85
N LEU A 89 6.03 -0.36 -0.97
CA LEU A 89 6.25 0.86 -0.21
C LEU A 89 5.79 0.68 1.24
N TYR A 90 6.66 1.02 2.20
CA TYR A 90 6.41 0.99 3.63
C TYR A 90 6.58 2.37 4.27
N VAL A 91 5.84 2.60 5.35
CA VAL A 91 6.06 3.71 6.28
C VAL A 91 6.24 3.19 7.70
N SER A 92 7.27 3.68 8.36
CA SER A 92 7.55 3.37 9.76
C SER A 92 6.76 4.29 10.68
N ILE A 93 5.87 3.71 11.48
CA ILE A 93 5.06 4.41 12.47
C ILE A 93 5.56 4.10 13.88
N TYR A 94 6.00 5.14 14.58
CA TYR A 94 6.38 5.06 15.98
C TYR A 94 5.14 4.96 16.87
N ARG A 95 5.11 3.92 17.68
CA ARG A 95 4.11 3.67 18.72
C ARG A 95 4.76 3.71 20.10
N GLY A 96 3.95 3.93 21.13
CA GLY A 96 4.40 3.98 22.53
C GLY A 96 4.51 5.38 23.11
N SER A 97 4.58 5.47 24.45
CA SER A 97 4.52 6.73 25.22
C SER A 97 5.82 7.12 25.91
N GLY A 98 6.80 6.21 26.02
CA GLY A 98 8.07 6.46 26.71
C GLY A 98 9.27 5.85 26.00
N ARG A 99 10.46 6.09 26.57
CA ARG A 99 11.76 5.61 26.03
C ARG A 99 11.90 4.09 26.03
N GLU A 100 11.24 3.42 26.98
CA GLU A 100 11.29 1.95 27.15
C GLU A 100 10.13 1.24 26.44
N SER A 101 9.01 1.95 26.19
CA SER A 101 7.81 1.39 25.55
C SER A 101 7.62 1.84 24.11
N SER A 102 8.55 2.63 23.56
CA SER A 102 8.50 3.05 22.17
C SER A 102 9.01 1.96 21.25
N TRP A 103 8.22 1.63 20.25
CA TRP A 103 8.59 0.68 19.20
C TRP A 103 8.11 1.19 17.84
N THR A 104 8.74 0.70 16.78
CA THR A 104 8.43 1.11 15.42
C THR A 104 7.70 -0.02 14.72
N GLN A 105 6.58 0.29 14.08
CA GLN A 105 5.86 -0.64 13.23
C GLN A 105 5.92 -0.18 11.78
N ASP A 106 6.41 -1.05 10.89
CA ASP A 106 6.32 -0.80 9.47
C ASP A 106 4.94 -1.18 8.95
N HIS A 107 4.35 -0.29 8.15
CA HIS A 107 3.06 -0.50 7.51
C HIS A 107 3.22 -0.32 6.01
N ARG A 108 2.69 -1.26 5.22
CA ARG A 108 2.63 -1.10 3.76
C ARG A 108 1.68 0.04 3.41
N VAL A 109 2.11 0.91 2.51
CA VAL A 109 1.34 2.07 2.05
C VAL A 109 0.06 1.62 1.36
N ASP A 110 0.14 0.64 0.46
CA ASP A 110 -1.02 0.06 -0.23
C ASP A 110 -2.15 -0.36 0.74
N THR A 111 -1.78 -0.98 1.86
CA THR A 111 -2.68 -1.48 2.88
C THR A 111 -3.32 -0.32 3.63
N LEU A 112 -2.57 0.74 3.91
CA LEU A 112 -3.11 1.95 4.53
C LEU A 112 -4.13 2.63 3.61
N VAL A 113 -3.80 2.79 2.32
CA VAL A 113 -4.70 3.39 1.32
C VAL A 113 -5.96 2.56 1.17
N ALA A 114 -5.82 1.26 0.90
CA ALA A 114 -6.96 0.36 0.72
C ALA A 114 -7.87 0.34 1.97
N SER A 115 -7.29 0.34 3.17
CA SER A 115 -8.06 0.39 4.41
C SER A 115 -8.85 1.68 4.60
N ALA A 116 -8.28 2.82 4.17
CA ALA A 116 -8.91 4.13 4.33
C ALA A 116 -9.95 4.43 3.24
N PHE A 117 -9.74 3.95 2.01
CA PHE A 117 -10.60 4.27 0.87
C PHE A 117 -11.61 3.18 0.54
N HIS A 118 -11.25 1.91 0.70
CA HIS A 118 -12.10 0.74 0.41
C HIS A 118 -12.66 0.08 1.67
N GLY A 119 -12.24 0.54 2.86
CA GLY A 119 -12.59 -0.08 4.13
C GLY A 119 -11.80 -1.34 4.41
N LEU A 120 -12.11 -2.00 5.52
CA LEU A 120 -11.51 -3.28 5.92
C LEU A 120 -12.50 -4.42 5.64
N PRO A 121 -12.12 -5.44 4.85
CA PRO A 121 -12.98 -6.59 4.58
C PRO A 121 -12.98 -7.63 5.71
N TYR A 122 -12.16 -7.43 6.75
CA TYR A 122 -12.01 -8.33 7.89
C TYR A 122 -12.07 -7.58 9.22
N ASN A 123 -12.40 -8.32 10.28
CA ASN A 123 -12.25 -7.82 11.64
C ASN A 123 -10.78 -7.90 12.06
N ARG A 124 -10.16 -6.78 12.42
CA ARG A 124 -8.75 -6.73 12.82
C ARG A 124 -8.43 -7.54 14.08
N ASN A 125 -9.41 -7.75 14.95
CA ASN A 125 -9.23 -8.54 16.17
C ASN A 125 -9.15 -10.04 15.87
N ASP A 126 -9.63 -10.46 14.70
CA ASP A 126 -9.52 -11.83 14.22
C ASP A 126 -8.24 -11.98 13.37
N ARG A 127 -7.21 -12.54 14.00
CA ARG A 127 -5.92 -12.78 13.34
C ARG A 127 -6.05 -13.73 12.16
N SER A 128 -6.96 -14.69 12.23
CA SER A 128 -7.14 -15.66 11.15
C SER A 128 -7.69 -14.95 9.91
N ALA A 129 -8.76 -14.17 10.07
CA ALA A 129 -9.33 -13.36 8.99
C ALA A 129 -8.34 -12.35 8.40
N CYS A 130 -7.49 -11.71 9.21
CA CYS A 130 -6.45 -10.80 8.70
C CYS A 130 -5.48 -11.48 7.73
N GLN A 131 -5.16 -12.76 7.96
CA GLN A 131 -4.24 -13.51 7.10
C GLN A 131 -4.86 -13.90 5.76
N LEU A 132 -6.19 -13.81 5.62
CA LEU A 132 -6.95 -14.19 4.43
C LEU A 132 -7.19 -13.05 3.45
N TRP A 133 -6.67 -11.84 3.69
CA TRP A 133 -6.83 -10.73 2.77
C TRP A 133 -5.49 -10.09 2.45
N ARG A 134 -5.27 -9.75 1.19
CA ARG A 134 -4.11 -9.00 0.69
C ARG A 134 -4.59 -7.91 -0.26
N VAL A 135 -3.76 -6.90 -0.43
CA VAL A 135 -4.00 -5.86 -1.42
C VAL A 135 -3.33 -6.26 -2.73
N GLN A 136 -4.06 -6.19 -3.84
CA GLN A 136 -3.54 -6.37 -5.20
C GLN A 136 -3.51 -5.02 -5.91
N HIS A 137 -2.42 -4.77 -6.64
CA HIS A 137 -2.27 -3.65 -7.58
C HIS A 137 -2.82 -4.08 -8.94
N LEU A 138 -3.65 -3.26 -9.58
CA LEU A 138 -4.29 -3.63 -10.86
C LEU A 138 -3.33 -3.57 -12.05
N ASP A 139 -2.29 -2.76 -11.94
CA ASP A 139 -1.21 -2.59 -12.93
C ASP A 139 0.05 -3.42 -12.60
N ASP A 140 -0.01 -4.25 -11.55
CA ASP A 140 1.12 -5.01 -11.01
C ASP A 140 2.34 -4.14 -10.60
N ASP A 141 2.19 -2.82 -10.46
CA ASP A 141 3.23 -1.89 -10.01
C ASP A 141 3.12 -1.65 -8.49
N PRO A 142 4.08 -2.14 -7.67
CA PRO A 142 4.05 -1.98 -6.22
C PRO A 142 4.27 -0.54 -5.73
N ASP A 143 4.77 0.36 -6.60
CA ASP A 143 4.96 1.77 -6.27
C ASP A 143 3.69 2.60 -6.52
N ASN A 144 2.79 2.13 -7.40
CA ASN A 144 1.52 2.79 -7.67
C ASN A 144 0.44 2.49 -6.60
N CYS A 145 0.58 3.12 -5.44
CA CYS A 145 -0.36 2.99 -4.33
C CYS A 145 -1.63 3.87 -4.46
N SER A 146 -2.06 4.23 -5.68
CA SER A 146 -3.31 4.99 -5.87
C SER A 146 -4.53 4.17 -5.44
N ALA A 147 -5.49 4.78 -4.74
CA ALA A 147 -6.69 4.09 -4.26
C ALA A 147 -7.46 3.39 -5.39
N GLU A 148 -7.50 3.99 -6.58
CA GLU A 148 -8.16 3.42 -7.76
C GLU A 148 -7.41 2.21 -8.33
N ASN A 149 -6.10 2.12 -8.09
CA ASN A 149 -5.25 1.00 -8.52
C ASN A 149 -5.25 -0.18 -7.54
N LEU A 150 -5.89 -0.03 -6.37
CA LEU A 150 -5.81 -1.02 -5.30
C LEU A 150 -7.16 -1.72 -5.11
N LYS A 151 -7.11 -3.03 -4.88
CA LYS A 151 -8.28 -3.81 -4.45
C LYS A 151 -7.90 -4.82 -3.37
N TRP A 152 -8.85 -5.08 -2.48
CA TRP A 152 -8.75 -6.20 -1.55
C TRP A 152 -9.04 -7.51 -2.26
N VAL A 153 -8.14 -8.47 -2.11
CA VAL A 153 -8.27 -9.82 -2.65
C VAL A 153 -8.12 -10.79 -1.51
N HIS A 154 -8.96 -11.80 -1.51
CA HIS A 154 -8.85 -12.88 -0.55
C HIS A 154 -7.57 -13.69 -0.84
N SER A 155 -6.70 -13.83 0.16
CA SER A 155 -5.39 -14.49 0.10
C SER A 155 -5.40 -15.94 0.55
N PHE A 156 -6.57 -16.56 0.70
CA PHE A 156 -6.61 -17.94 0.23
C PHE A 156 -6.19 -17.89 -1.22
N GLY A 157 -5.01 -18.43 -1.48
CA GLY A 157 -4.29 -18.33 -2.75
C GLY A 157 -5.24 -18.53 -3.92
N SER A 158 -4.97 -17.81 -5.01
CA SER A 158 -5.56 -18.04 -6.33
C SER A 158 -6.16 -19.45 -6.44
N GLY A 159 -7.49 -19.54 -6.48
CA GLY A 159 -8.29 -20.75 -6.70
C GLY A 159 -7.56 -22.07 -6.52
N ASP A 160 -7.80 -22.71 -5.38
CA ASP A 160 -7.73 -24.15 -5.22
C ASP A 160 -6.32 -24.77 -5.36
N ILE A 161 -5.60 -24.88 -4.24
CA ILE A 161 -4.37 -25.67 -4.16
C ILE A 161 -4.61 -27.09 -4.67
N GLN A 162 -5.81 -27.64 -4.46
CA GLN A 162 -6.19 -28.95 -4.98
C GLN A 162 -6.43 -28.90 -6.49
N SER A 163 -7.06 -27.86 -7.06
CA SER A 163 -7.18 -27.76 -8.53
C SER A 163 -5.85 -27.51 -9.20
N ARG A 164 -4.99 -26.63 -8.67
CA ARG A 164 -3.64 -26.42 -9.23
C ARG A 164 -2.76 -27.67 -9.08
N TYR A 165 -2.86 -28.37 -7.95
CA TYR A 165 -2.22 -29.66 -7.77
C TYR A 165 -2.76 -30.69 -8.77
N ASN A 166 -4.08 -30.81 -8.91
CA ASN A 166 -4.72 -31.75 -9.84
C ASN A 166 -4.41 -31.41 -11.30
N GLU A 167 -4.42 -30.14 -11.71
CA GLU A 167 -4.10 -29.69 -13.06
C GLU A 167 -2.62 -29.96 -13.41
N GLN A 168 -1.72 -29.83 -12.43
CA GLN A 168 -0.31 -30.19 -12.58
C GLN A 168 -0.11 -31.71 -12.57
N LEU A 169 -0.88 -32.45 -11.76
CA LEU A 169 -0.90 -33.91 -11.73
C LEU A 169 -1.37 -34.49 -13.08
N THR A 170 -2.43 -33.96 -13.69
CA THR A 170 -2.91 -34.40 -15.00
C THR A 170 -1.90 -34.09 -16.12
N LYS A 171 -1.17 -32.97 -16.03
CA LYS A 171 -0.08 -32.64 -16.96
C LYS A 171 1.14 -33.57 -16.76
N TRP A 172 1.38 -34.02 -15.53
CA TRP A 172 2.38 -35.04 -15.20
C TRP A 172 1.98 -36.43 -15.68
N GLU A 173 0.74 -36.87 -15.47
CA GLU A 173 0.21 -38.13 -16.00
C GLU A 173 0.19 -38.17 -17.55
N ALA A 174 0.03 -37.00 -18.18
CA ALA A 174 0.04 -36.86 -19.64
C ALA A 174 1.45 -36.75 -20.25
N HIS A 175 2.49 -36.51 -19.45
CA HIS A 175 3.88 -36.42 -19.92
C HIS A 175 4.74 -37.37 -19.10
N ASP A 176 5.07 -38.50 -19.72
CA ASP A 176 5.86 -39.62 -19.19
C ASP A 176 7.32 -39.22 -18.86
N VAL A 177 7.49 -38.34 -17.85
CA VAL A 177 8.78 -37.84 -17.40
C VAL A 177 8.94 -38.20 -15.92
N SER A 178 10.05 -38.86 -15.61
CA SER A 178 10.26 -39.60 -14.37
C SER A 178 10.16 -38.75 -13.09
N VAL A 179 9.55 -39.39 -12.09
CA VAL A 179 9.03 -38.89 -10.80
C VAL A 179 10.06 -38.17 -9.92
N GLU A 180 11.35 -38.42 -10.12
CA GLU A 180 12.40 -37.91 -9.23
C GLU A 180 12.55 -36.38 -9.31
N SER A 181 12.31 -35.74 -10.46
CA SER A 181 12.53 -34.28 -10.59
C SER A 181 11.44 -33.42 -9.94
N PHE A 182 10.22 -33.94 -9.76
CA PHE A 182 9.09 -33.20 -9.21
C PHE A 182 9.08 -33.22 -7.67
N MET A 183 9.26 -34.41 -7.07
CA MET A 183 9.29 -34.56 -5.62
C MET A 183 10.52 -33.88 -5.01
N ASP A 184 11.66 -33.90 -5.69
CA ASP A 184 12.86 -33.21 -5.23
C ASP A 184 12.66 -31.68 -5.23
N ARG A 185 11.93 -31.12 -6.21
CA ARG A 185 11.69 -29.66 -6.25
C ARG A 185 10.72 -29.13 -5.19
N PHE A 186 9.76 -29.93 -4.76
CA PHE A 186 8.71 -29.51 -3.81
C PHE A 186 8.92 -30.01 -2.38
N TYR A 187 9.65 -31.11 -2.20
CA TYR A 187 9.87 -31.75 -0.91
C TYR A 187 11.34 -31.97 -0.55
N SER A 188 12.33 -31.47 -1.33
CA SER A 188 13.72 -31.48 -0.84
C SER A 188 13.86 -30.49 0.32
N VAL A 189 13.74 -31.02 1.53
CA VAL A 189 14.25 -30.38 2.73
C VAL A 189 15.75 -30.65 2.77
N ALA A 190 16.55 -29.62 2.52
CA ALA A 190 17.94 -29.51 2.94
C ALA A 190 18.22 -28.08 3.39
#